data_AF-A0A1E3X9C4-F1
#
_entry.id   AF-A0A1E3X9C4-F1
#
_cell.length_a   1.000
_cell.length_b   1.000
_cell.length_c   1.000
_cell.angle_alpha   90.00
_cell.angle_beta   90.00
_cell.angle_gamma   90.00
#
_symmetry.space_group_name_H-M   'P 1'
#
loop_
_entity.id
_entity.type
_entity.pdbx_description
1 polymer ?
#
loop_
_entity_poly.entity_id
_entity_poly.type
_entity_poly.pdbx_seq_one_letter_code
_entity_poly.pdbx_strand_id
1 'polypeptide(L)' 'MEHIEKICKKYSISLCYIFGSKKEEARSILESNCPEMKDTESDIDFAVLFLAPPENTLETYALLSLDLQDIVSPFM' A
#
# COMPACT_ATOMS: atom_id res chain seq x y z
N MET A 1 -0.52 4.35 10.24
CA MET A 1 -1.97 4.42 9.89
C MET A 1 -2.38 5.70 9.14
N GLU A 2 -2.07 6.92 9.59
CA GLU A 2 -2.52 8.16 8.92
C GLU A 2 -2.12 8.28 7.43
N HIS A 3 -0.97 7.73 7.04
CA HIS A 3 -0.49 7.82 5.65
C HIS A 3 -1.36 7.02 4.68
N ILE A 4 -1.68 5.77 5.01
CA ILE A 4 -2.51 4.92 4.15
C ILE A 4 -3.96 5.44 4.05
N GLU A 5 -4.48 6.03 5.14
CA GLU A 5 -5.81 6.66 5.11
C GLU A 5 -5.87 7.86 4.16
N LYS A 6 -4.79 8.65 4.06
CA LYS A 6 -4.69 9.76 3.11
C LYS A 6 -4.69 9.25 1.66
N ILE A 7 -3.93 8.18 1.39
CA ILE A 7 -3.91 7.53 0.08
C ILE A 7 -5.32 7.01 -0.26
N CYS A 8 -5.97 6.28 0.65
CA CYS A 8 -7.32 5.77 0.41
C CYS A 8 -8.32 6.89 0.09
N LYS A 9 -8.25 8.03 0.78
CA LYS A 9 -9.09 9.20 0.49
C LYS A 9 -8.76 9.82 -0.88
N LYS A 10 -7.48 9.98 -1.22
CA LYS A 10 -7.03 10.55 -2.51
C LYS A 10 -7.59 9.79 -3.71
N TYR A 11 -7.60 8.46 -3.62
CA TYR A 11 -8.04 7.60 -4.72
C TYR A 11 -9.49 7.11 -4.62
N SER A 12 -10.28 7.59 -3.65
CA SER A 12 -11.64 7.11 -3.39
C SER A 12 -11.73 5.59 -3.17
N ILE A 13 -10.78 5.04 -2.41
CA ILE A 13 -10.73 3.62 -2.04
C ILE A 13 -11.63 3.39 -0.82
N SER A 14 -12.55 2.44 -0.92
CA SER A 14 -13.44 2.00 0.14
C SER A 14 -12.80 0.96 1.06
N LEU A 15 -11.93 0.11 0.51
CA LEU A 15 -11.21 -0.92 1.23
C LEU A 15 -9.80 -1.06 0.67
N CYS A 16 -8.80 -1.03 1.55
CA CYS A 16 -7.42 -1.38 1.22
C CYS A 16 -7.01 -2.51 2.18
N TYR A 17 -6.62 -3.67 1.65
CA TYR A 17 -6.16 -4.79 2.44
C TYR A 17 -4.83 -5.33 1.93
N ILE A 18 -3.95 -5.69 2.86
CA ILE A 18 -2.71 -6.38 2.56
C ILE A 18 -2.95 -7.88 2.59
N PHE A 19 -2.39 -8.61 1.64
CA PHE A 19 -2.41 -10.06 1.60
C PHE A 19 -1.06 -10.63 1.16
N GLY A 20 -1.04 -11.92 0.85
CA GLY A 20 0.19 -12.61 0.44
C GLY A 20 1.04 -13.09 1.61
N SER A 21 2.26 -13.54 1.26
CA SER A 21 3.21 -14.18 2.18
C SER A 21 3.80 -13.21 3.20
N LYS A 22 3.82 -11.91 2.88
CA LYS A 22 4.46 -10.84 3.67
C LYS A 22 3.49 -9.98 4.48
N LYS A 23 2.24 -10.40 4.61
CA LYS A 23 1.17 -9.61 5.24
C LYS A 23 1.44 -9.14 6.67
N GLU A 24 2.09 -9.98 7.49
CA GLU A 24 2.36 -9.65 8.90
C GLU A 24 3.51 -8.64 9.03
N GLU A 25 4.51 -8.75 8.16
CA GLU A 25 5.63 -7.81 8.06
C GLU A 25 5.12 -6.45 7.59
N ALA A 26 4.32 -6.43 6.52
CA ALA A 26 3.68 -5.23 5.99
C ALA A 26 2.73 -4.56 6.99
N ARG A 27 1.96 -5.34 7.75
CA ARG A 27 1.12 -4.81 8.84
C ARG A 27 1.97 -4.13 9.92
N SER A 28 3.10 -4.74 10.28
CA SER A 28 4.02 -4.18 11.28
C SER A 28 4.62 -2.85 10.83
N ILE A 29 4.93 -2.72 9.52
CA ILE A 29 5.39 -1.47 8.89
C ILE A 29 4.31 -0.37 9.00
N LEU A 30 3.04 -0.69 8.73
CA LEU A 30 1.93 0.26 8.83
C LEU A 30 1.61 0.75 10.25
N GLU A 31 1.92 -0.08 11.25
CA GLU A 31 1.70 0.16 12.67
C GLU A 31 2.89 0.88 13.35
N SER A 32 3.87 1.37 12.57
CA SER A 32 5.05 2.14 13.01
C SER A 32 6.08 1.35 13.82
N ASN A 33 5.96 0.03 13.91
CA ASN A 33 6.96 -0.84 14.52
C ASN A 33 7.93 -1.30 13.43
N CYS A 34 8.85 -0.43 13.00
CA CYS A 34 9.87 -0.73 11.99
C CYS A 34 10.50 -2.11 12.25
N PRO A 35 10.10 -3.18 11.55
CA PRO A 35 10.87 -4.39 11.53
C PRO A 35 12.00 -4.11 10.55
N GLU A 36 13.23 -4.49 10.87
CA GLU A 36 14.21 -4.72 9.80
C GLU A 36 13.55 -5.70 8.82
N MET A 37 13.24 -5.24 7.59
CA MET A 37 12.81 -6.13 6.53
C MET A 37 13.97 -7.10 6.30
N LYS A 38 13.81 -8.33 6.81
CA LYS A 38 14.81 -9.40 6.65
C LYS A 38 14.97 -9.83 5.19
N ASP A 39 13.99 -9.50 4.37
CA ASP A 39 13.86 -9.92 3.00
C ASP A 39 13.44 -8.71 2.17
N THR A 40 14.44 -8.07 1.57
CA THR A 40 14.29 -6.87 0.74
C THR A 40 13.94 -7.19 -0.71
N GLU A 41 13.92 -8.46 -1.09
CA GLU A 41 13.64 -8.92 -2.46
C GLU A 41 12.17 -9.29 -2.66
N SER A 42 11.39 -9.36 -1.57
CA SER A 42 9.98 -9.72 -1.62
C SER A 42 9.07 -8.50 -1.71
N ASP A 43 8.08 -8.61 -2.60
CA ASP A 43 7.02 -7.61 -2.76
C ASP A 43 5.94 -7.70 -1.67
N ILE A 44 5.20 -6.61 -1.49
CA ILE A 44 4.00 -6.56 -0.64
C ILE A 44 2.77 -6.44 -1.52
N ASP A 45 1.86 -7.41 -1.36
CA ASP A 45 0.62 -7.45 -2.12
C ASP A 45 -0.48 -6.61 -1.46
N PHE A 46 -0.96 -5.60 -2.19
CA PHE A 46 -2.14 -4.82 -1.82
C PHE A 46 -3.29 -5.12 -2.75
N ALA A 47 -4.49 -5.17 -2.16
CA ALA A 47 -5.72 -5.16 -2.92
C ALA A 47 -6.60 -4.01 -2.46
N VAL A 48 -7.17 -3.33 -3.46
CA VAL A 48 -7.93 -2.11 -3.27
C VAL A 48 -9.30 -2.26 -3.92
N LEU A 49 -10.32 -1.79 -3.22
CA LEU A 49 -11.67 -1.64 -3.73
C LEU A 49 -11.96 -0.15 -3.85
N PHE A 50 -12.29 0.31 -5.04
CA PHE A 50 -12.68 1.70 -5.27
C PHE A 50 -14.18 1.89 -5.02
N LEU A 51 -14.57 3.06 -4.52
CA LEU A 51 -15.98 3.46 -4.37
C LEU A 51 -16.70 3.55 -5.73
N ALA A 52 -15.97 3.99 -6.75
CA ALA A 52 -16.39 3.97 -8.14
C ALA A 52 -15.16 3.58 -9.00
N PRO A 53 -15.36 2.92 -10.16
CA PRO A 53 -14.26 2.63 -11.07
C PRO A 53 -13.50 3.90 -11.45
N PRO A 54 -12.15 3.90 -11.43
CA PRO A 54 -11.37 5.05 -11.85
C PRO A 54 -11.56 5.34 -13.34
N GLU A 55 -11.69 6.61 -13.70
CA GLU A 55 -11.85 7.06 -15.11
C GLU A 55 -10.68 6.60 -15.98
N ASN A 56 -9.45 6.73 -15.48
CA ASN A 56 -8.24 6.20 -16.11
C ASN A 56 -7.59 5.16 -15.20
N THR A 57 -7.93 3.89 -15.44
CA THR A 57 -7.45 2.78 -14.60
C THR A 57 -5.93 2.69 -14.60
N LEU A 58 -5.27 2.75 -15.76
CA LEU A 58 -3.81 2.58 -15.85
C LEU A 58 -3.06 3.67 -15.07
N GLU A 59 -3.45 4.93 -15.26
CA GLU A 59 -2.85 6.06 -14.56
C GLU A 59 -3.11 5.99 -13.06
N THR A 60 -4.33 5.64 -12.66
CA THR A 60 -4.70 5.53 -11.25
C THR A 60 -3.84 4.49 -10.55
N TYR A 61 -3.69 3.30 -11.14
CA TYR A 61 -2.86 2.24 -10.54
C TYR A 61 -1.38 2.60 -10.54
N ALA A 62 -0.86 3.27 -11.57
CA ALA A 62 0.53 3.72 -11.61
C ALA A 62 0.84 4.75 -10.51
N LEU A 63 -0.04 5.75 -10.34
CA LEU A 63 0.12 6.75 -9.28
C LEU A 63 -0.07 6.13 -7.89
N LEU A 64 -1.05 5.22 -7.75
CA LEU A 64 -1.29 4.51 -6.50
C LEU A 64 -0.07 3.66 -6.09
N SER A 65 0.59 2.98 -7.04
CA SER A 65 1.79 2.20 -6.74
C SER A 65 2.94 3.07 -6.24
N LEU A 66 3.10 4.28 -6.79
CA LEU A 66 4.11 5.24 -6.34
C LEU A 66 3.81 5.75 -4.93
N ASP A 67 2.57 6.13 -4.66
CA ASP A 67 2.16 6.59 -3.32
C ASP A 67 2.29 5.48 -2.26
N LEU A 68 2.03 4.21 -2.63
CA LEU A 68 2.21 3.07 -1.73
C LEU A 68 3.68 2.73 -1.52
N GLN A 69 4.56 3.03 -2.47
CA GLN A 69 6.00 2.77 -2.37
C GLN A 69 6.63 3.44 -1.15
N ASP A 70 6.21 4.67 -0.82
CA ASP A 70 6.67 5.42 0.36
C ASP A 70 6.35 4.70 1.68
N ILE A 71 5.36 3.81 1.67
CA ILE A 71 4.97 3.01 2.85
C ILE A 71 5.81 1.74 2.92
N VAL A 72 6.03 1.07 1.80
CA VAL A 72 6.65 -0.27 1.76
C VAL A 72 8.15 -0.27 1.56
N SER A 73 8.71 0.85 1.12
CA SER A 73 10.15 1.02 0.94
C SER A 73 10.62 2.21 1.78
N PRO A 74 10.86 2.03 3.09
CA PRO A 74 11.27 3.14 3.92
C PRO A 74 12.65 3.70 3.53
N PHE A 75 13.47 2.97 2.76
CA PHE A 75 14.78 3.40 2.30
C PHE A 75 15.15 2.77 0.95
N MET A 76 15.06 3.53 -0.14
CA MET A 76 15.99 3.42 -1.27
C MET A 76 17.04 4.51 -1.15
#